data_AF-A0A1H9A610-F1
#
_entry.id   AF-A0A1H9A610-F1
#
_cell.length_a   1.000
_cell.length_b   1.000
_cell.length_c   1.000
_cell.angle_alpha   90.00
_cell.angle_beta   90.00
_cell.angle_gamma   90.00
#
_symmetry.space_group_name_H-M   'P 1'
#
loop_
_entity.id
_entity.type
_entity.pdbx_description
1 polymer ?
#
loop_
_entity_poly.entity_id
_entity_poly.type
_entity_poly.pdbx_seq_one_letter_code
_entity_poly.pdbx_strand_id
1 'polypeptide(L)'
;MGWLAGFAIAAVLLWSWIRHLRKRNGPDETLDRAAAPHMDGDGSFDFDIVGEASYQEALDTIAGGKTKKGHEIEVLATLVREPSNPHDGNAIAVIIEGRKVGYVARAEAKAISKMIDSCGYSQFTADAMIVGGWVDRKGEGHYGVKLDLPS
;
A
#
# COMPACT_ATOMS: atom_id res chain seq x y z
N MET A 1 40.45 21.56 21.70
CA MET A 1 39.99 20.16 21.77
C MET A 1 38.76 20.12 22.66
N GLY A 2 37.59 19.80 22.10
CA GLY A 2 36.33 19.71 22.84
C GLY A 2 35.15 20.25 22.03
N TRP A 3 34.62 19.42 21.13
CA TRP A 3 33.33 19.66 20.46
C TRP A 3 32.32 18.60 20.94
N LEU A 4 31.11 19.11 21.23
CA LEU A 4 29.81 18.48 21.04
C LEU A 4 29.35 17.34 21.98
N ALA A 5 28.39 17.66 22.83
CA ALA A 5 27.28 16.75 23.13
C ALA A 5 26.00 17.59 23.29
N GLY A 6 25.14 17.60 22.26
CA GLY A 6 23.90 18.34 22.32
C GLY A 6 23.07 18.32 21.04
N PHE A 7 22.75 17.15 20.48
CA PHE A 7 21.77 17.04 19.38
C PHE A 7 21.10 15.65 19.33
N ALA A 8 20.34 15.28 20.36
CA ALA A 8 19.55 14.04 20.33
C ALA A 8 18.02 14.24 20.28
N ILE A 9 17.50 15.46 20.46
CA ILE A 9 16.05 15.69 20.58
C ILE A 9 15.44 16.36 19.33
N ALA A 10 16.24 16.97 18.46
CA ALA A 10 15.74 17.64 17.25
C ALA A 10 15.34 16.68 16.11
N ALA A 11 15.78 15.41 16.11
CA ALA A 11 15.57 14.49 14.98
C ALA A 11 14.18 13.84 14.94
N VAL A 12 13.55 13.60 16.10
CA VAL A 12 12.25 12.89 16.16
C VAL A 12 11.08 13.82 15.82
N LEU A 13 11.16 15.11 16.19
CA LEU A 13 10.12 16.09 15.86
C LEU A 13 10.24 16.66 14.44
N LEU A 14 11.42 16.57 13.82
CA LEU A 14 11.63 16.97 12.43
C LEU A 14 11.08 15.93 11.44
N TRP A 15 11.09 14.64 11.80
CA TRP A 15 10.54 13.56 10.96
C TRP A 15 9.01 13.57 10.89
N SER A 16 8.34 13.88 12.01
CA SER A 16 6.87 13.98 12.06
C SER A 16 6.33 15.19 11.27
N TRP A 17 7.10 16.27 11.15
CA TRP A 17 6.72 17.45 10.37
C TRP A 17 7.05 17.34 8.86
N ILE A 18 8.07 16.56 8.48
CA ILE A 18 8.47 16.36 7.08
C ILE A 18 7.54 15.40 6.32
N ARG A 19 6.89 14.43 6.99
CA ARG A 19 5.86 13.58 6.35
C ARG A 19 4.60 14.35 5.95
N HIS A 20 4.32 15.47 6.58
CA HIS A 20 3.11 16.27 6.32
C HIS A 20 3.30 17.35 5.23
N LEU A 21 4.46 17.39 4.57
CA LEU A 21 4.79 18.40 3.55
C LEU A 21 5.16 17.80 2.19
N ARG A 22 4.54 16.69 1.78
CA ARG A 22 4.32 16.43 0.34
C ARG A 22 3.06 17.16 -0.09
N LYS A 23 3.21 18.48 -0.25
CA LYS A 23 2.15 19.38 -0.72
C LYS A 23 1.55 18.88 -2.04
N ARG A 24 0.22 18.80 -2.04
CA ARG A 24 -0.69 18.85 -3.19
C ARG A 24 -0.22 19.92 -4.19
N ASN A 25 -0.03 19.52 -5.45
CA ASN A 25 -0.04 20.45 -6.58
C ASN A 25 -1.43 20.36 -7.23
N GLY A 26 -2.11 21.50 -7.33
CA GLY A 26 -3.36 21.67 -8.10
C GLY A 26 -3.09 21.73 -9.61
N PRO A 27 -4.14 21.92 -10.43
CA PRO A 27 -4.46 20.98 -11.52
C PRO A 27 -3.86 21.37 -12.86
N ASP A 28 -3.33 20.37 -13.57
CA ASP A 28 -3.27 20.36 -15.02
C ASP A 28 -4.28 19.31 -15.51
N GLU A 29 -5.52 19.75 -15.73
CA GLU A 29 -6.68 18.92 -16.10
C GLU A 29 -6.47 18.08 -17.38
N THR A 30 -5.37 18.28 -18.11
CA THR A 30 -5.06 17.52 -19.33
C THR A 30 -4.16 16.30 -19.11
N LEU A 31 -3.41 16.23 -18.01
CA LEU A 31 -2.58 15.07 -17.62
C LEU A 31 -3.27 14.15 -16.59
N ASP A 32 -4.29 14.64 -15.89
CA ASP A 32 -4.99 13.91 -14.82
C ASP A 32 -5.84 12.72 -15.29
N ARG A 33 -6.20 12.63 -16.59
CA ARG A 33 -6.91 11.45 -17.11
C ARG A 33 -6.04 10.19 -17.16
N ALA A 34 -4.72 10.31 -17.01
CA ALA A 34 -3.78 9.19 -17.04
C ALA A 34 -3.32 8.73 -15.64
N ALA A 35 -3.44 9.57 -14.61
CA ALA A 35 -3.11 9.20 -13.23
C ALA A 35 -4.35 8.61 -12.55
N ALA A 36 -4.22 7.40 -11.98
CA ALA A 36 -5.29 6.84 -11.17
C ALA A 36 -5.60 7.79 -9.99
N PRO A 37 -6.87 8.16 -9.73
CA PRO A 37 -7.22 8.94 -8.56
C PRO A 37 -6.72 8.27 -7.28
N HIS A 38 -6.25 9.07 -6.33
CA HIS A 38 -5.82 8.60 -5.02
C HIS A 38 -6.99 8.58 -4.04
N MET A 39 -7.15 7.49 -3.31
CA MET A 39 -8.12 7.34 -2.23
C MET A 39 -7.40 7.67 -0.92
N ASP A 40 -7.72 8.84 -0.34
CA ASP A 40 -7.18 9.27 0.94
C ASP A 40 -7.70 8.31 2.05
N GLY A 41 -6.80 7.64 2.76
CA GLY A 41 -7.12 6.84 3.94
C GLY A 41 -7.15 7.64 5.24
N ASP A 42 -7.35 6.95 6.37
CA ASP A 42 -7.37 7.55 7.71
C ASP A 42 -6.04 7.38 8.49
N GLY A 43 -5.06 6.71 7.87
CA GLY A 43 -3.75 6.43 8.43
C GLY A 43 -3.70 5.18 9.32
N SER A 44 -4.80 4.41 9.43
CA SER A 44 -4.86 3.22 10.30
C SER A 44 -4.14 2.01 9.70
N PHE A 45 -4.15 1.86 8.38
CA PHE A 45 -3.74 0.64 7.69
C PHE A 45 -4.44 -0.62 8.25
N ASP A 46 -5.75 -0.56 8.50
CA ASP A 46 -6.50 -1.69 9.08
C ASP A 46 -7.17 -2.59 8.03
N PHE A 47 -7.10 -2.24 6.74
CA PHE A 47 -7.73 -3.02 5.67
C PHE A 47 -6.78 -4.11 5.15
N ASP A 48 -6.94 -5.35 5.62
CA ASP A 48 -6.17 -6.48 5.09
C ASP A 48 -6.60 -6.86 3.67
N ILE A 49 -5.63 -7.22 2.83
CA ILE A 49 -5.91 -7.82 1.51
C ILE A 49 -5.96 -9.35 1.65
N VAL A 50 -6.25 -10.05 0.54
CA VAL A 50 -6.24 -11.52 0.49
C VAL A 50 -5.47 -12.06 -0.71
N GLY A 51 -5.06 -13.32 -0.60
CA GLY A 51 -4.40 -14.06 -1.68
C GLY A 51 -2.89 -13.86 -1.75
N GLU A 52 -2.29 -13.15 -0.80
CA GLU A 52 -0.85 -12.84 -0.72
C GLU A 52 0.03 -14.09 -0.65
N ALA A 53 -0.52 -15.20 -0.17
CA ALA A 53 0.15 -16.50 -0.18
C ALA A 53 0.58 -16.91 -1.59
N SER A 54 -0.19 -16.55 -2.63
CA SER A 54 0.12 -16.80 -4.03
C SER A 54 1.11 -15.80 -4.63
N TYR A 55 1.47 -14.75 -3.90
CA TYR A 55 2.30 -13.63 -4.38
C TYR A 55 3.48 -13.31 -3.46
N GLN A 56 3.90 -14.27 -2.61
CA GLN A 56 5.01 -14.08 -1.68
C GLN A 56 6.33 -13.71 -2.37
N GLU A 57 6.61 -14.23 -3.57
CA GLU A 57 7.81 -13.87 -4.34
C GLU A 57 7.79 -12.40 -4.80
N ALA A 58 6.63 -11.89 -5.20
CA ALA A 58 6.47 -10.49 -5.59
C ALA A 58 6.72 -9.57 -4.38
N LEU A 59 6.13 -9.91 -3.23
CA LEU A 59 6.32 -9.18 -1.98
C LEU A 59 7.77 -9.24 -1.47
N ASP A 60 8.42 -10.39 -1.59
CA ASP A 60 9.84 -10.55 -1.25
C ASP A 60 10.73 -9.66 -2.11
N THR A 61 10.44 -9.61 -3.41
CA THR A 61 11.16 -8.74 -4.36
C THR A 61 11.01 -7.27 -4.00
N ILE A 62 9.79 -6.81 -3.69
CA ILE A 62 9.51 -5.41 -3.34
C ILE A 62 10.17 -5.05 -2.00
N ALA A 63 10.08 -5.95 -1.01
CA ALA A 63 10.61 -5.72 0.33
C ALA A 63 12.15 -5.88 0.42
N GLY A 64 12.79 -6.41 -0.62
CA GLY A 64 14.24 -6.65 -0.65
C GLY A 64 14.69 -7.86 0.17
N GLY A 65 13.83 -8.87 0.29
CA GLY A 65 14.12 -10.12 1.00
C GLY A 65 13.72 -10.12 2.48
N LYS A 66 13.49 -11.32 3.03
CA LYS A 66 13.09 -11.48 4.44
C LYS A 66 14.18 -11.02 5.41
N THR A 67 13.78 -10.46 6.55
CA THR A 67 14.72 -10.05 7.62
C THR A 67 14.41 -10.73 8.94
N LYS A 68 15.28 -10.62 9.96
CA LYS A 68 14.98 -11.22 11.28
C LYS A 68 13.78 -10.59 11.99
N LYS A 69 13.49 -9.32 11.72
CA LYS A 69 12.39 -8.59 12.36
C LYS A 69 11.14 -8.53 11.49
N GLY A 70 11.25 -8.94 10.22
CA GLY A 70 10.25 -8.61 9.23
C GLY A 70 10.32 -7.15 8.81
N HIS A 71 9.23 -6.70 8.21
CA HIS A 71 9.11 -5.41 7.55
C HIS A 71 7.85 -4.69 8.02
N GLU A 72 7.92 -3.36 7.98
CA GLU A 72 6.82 -2.40 8.02
C GLU A 72 7.21 -1.30 7.02
N ILE A 73 6.83 -1.48 5.76
CA ILE A 73 7.23 -0.60 4.65
C ILE A 73 5.98 0.06 4.08
N GLU A 74 5.88 1.38 4.24
CA GLU A 74 4.88 2.22 3.56
C GLU A 74 5.18 2.24 2.05
N VAL A 75 4.18 1.92 1.24
CA VAL A 75 4.24 1.82 -0.22
C VAL A 75 2.95 2.37 -0.84
N LEU A 76 2.99 2.68 -2.14
CA LEU A 76 1.80 3.04 -2.90
C LEU A 76 1.24 1.80 -3.59
N ALA A 77 -0.03 1.48 -3.34
CA ALA A 77 -0.75 0.42 -4.02
C ALA A 77 -1.68 0.99 -5.10
N THR A 78 -1.79 0.29 -6.23
CA THR A 78 -2.81 0.53 -7.25
C THR A 78 -3.85 -0.58 -7.19
N LEU A 79 -5.10 -0.19 -6.94
CA LEU A 79 -6.27 -1.05 -6.96
C LEU A 79 -6.83 -1.05 -8.37
N VAL A 80 -6.88 -2.21 -9.03
CA VAL A 80 -7.28 -2.35 -10.44
C VAL A 80 -8.47 -3.27 -10.58
N ARG A 81 -9.55 -2.81 -11.22
CA ARG A 81 -10.73 -3.63 -11.52
C ARG A 81 -10.39 -4.74 -12.51
N GLU A 82 -10.84 -5.96 -12.21
CA GLU A 82 -10.80 -7.10 -13.12
C GLU A 82 -12.22 -7.64 -13.39
N PRO A 83 -13.08 -6.92 -14.14
CA PRO A 83 -14.46 -7.33 -14.37
C PRO A 83 -14.60 -8.64 -15.16
N SER A 84 -13.56 -9.02 -15.90
CA SER A 84 -13.48 -10.29 -16.64
C SER A 84 -12.86 -11.44 -15.83
N ASN A 85 -12.57 -11.24 -14.53
CA ASN A 85 -12.02 -12.29 -13.68
C ASN A 85 -13.01 -13.46 -13.59
N PRO A 86 -12.58 -14.71 -13.87
CA PRO A 86 -13.49 -15.85 -13.98
C PRO A 86 -14.08 -16.31 -12.65
N HIS A 87 -13.50 -15.89 -11.52
CA HIS A 87 -13.95 -16.28 -10.18
C HIS A 87 -14.88 -15.24 -9.54
N ASP A 88 -14.63 -13.96 -9.82
CA ASP A 88 -15.41 -12.84 -9.29
C ASP A 88 -15.35 -11.61 -10.20
N GLY A 89 -16.47 -11.24 -10.83
CA GLY A 89 -16.56 -10.01 -11.65
C GLY A 89 -16.41 -8.71 -10.84
N ASN A 90 -16.44 -8.77 -9.51
CA ASN A 90 -16.11 -7.63 -8.65
C ASN A 90 -14.64 -7.59 -8.25
N ALA A 91 -13.80 -8.52 -8.72
CA ALA A 91 -12.40 -8.58 -8.33
C ALA A 91 -11.68 -7.24 -8.52
N ILE A 92 -10.89 -6.89 -7.51
CA ILE A 92 -10.00 -5.74 -7.51
C ILE A 92 -8.62 -6.26 -7.13
N ALA A 93 -7.71 -6.26 -8.10
CA ALA A 93 -6.33 -6.65 -7.89
C ALA A 93 -5.58 -5.52 -7.16
N VAL A 94 -4.68 -5.90 -6.26
CA VAL A 94 -3.78 -4.97 -5.59
C VAL A 94 -2.39 -5.11 -6.23
N ILE A 95 -1.90 -4.02 -6.80
CA ILE A 95 -0.63 -3.93 -7.52
C ILE A 95 0.31 -3.00 -6.75
N ILE A 96 1.53 -3.44 -6.47
CA ILE A 96 2.58 -2.63 -5.84
C ILE A 96 3.83 -2.73 -6.72
N GLU A 97 4.43 -1.59 -7.07
CA GLU A 97 5.58 -1.52 -8.00
C GLU A 97 5.39 -2.34 -9.30
N GLY A 98 4.16 -2.30 -9.86
CA GLY A 98 3.81 -3.01 -11.08
C GLY A 98 3.61 -4.52 -10.93
N ARG A 99 3.68 -5.07 -9.71
CA ARG A 99 3.49 -6.49 -9.41
C ARG A 99 2.18 -6.71 -8.67
N LYS A 100 1.40 -7.72 -9.09
CA LYS A 100 0.23 -8.16 -8.34
C LYS A 100 0.68 -8.81 -7.04
N VAL A 101 0.12 -8.34 -5.93
CA VAL A 101 0.45 -8.83 -4.58
C VAL A 101 -0.73 -9.49 -3.87
N GLY A 102 -1.93 -9.34 -4.41
CA GLY A 102 -3.15 -9.93 -3.87
C GLY A 102 -4.39 -9.28 -4.46
N TYR A 103 -5.49 -9.41 -3.73
CA TYR A 103 -6.80 -8.86 -4.09
C TYR A 103 -7.45 -8.23 -2.87
N VAL A 104 -8.34 -7.28 -3.12
CA VAL A 104 -9.34 -6.87 -2.12
C VAL A 104 -10.21 -8.08 -1.79
N ALA A 105 -10.49 -8.28 -0.50
CA ALA A 105 -11.35 -9.36 -0.04
C ALA A 105 -12.76 -9.28 -0.68
N ARG A 106 -13.32 -10.45 -0.97
CA ARG A 106 -14.53 -10.57 -1.81
C ARG A 106 -15.75 -9.85 -1.21
N ALA A 107 -15.86 -9.81 0.12
CA ALA A 107 -17.00 -9.20 0.79
C ALA A 107 -17.02 -7.68 0.58
N GLU A 108 -15.84 -7.07 0.53
CA GLU A 108 -15.57 -5.64 0.39
C GLU A 108 -15.51 -5.24 -1.09
N ALA A 109 -14.98 -6.12 -1.94
CA ALA A 109 -14.81 -5.91 -3.38
C ALA A 109 -16.11 -5.52 -4.08
N LYS A 110 -17.26 -6.05 -3.64
CA LYS A 110 -18.58 -5.70 -4.21
C LYS A 110 -19.00 -4.25 -3.95
N ALA A 111 -18.65 -3.69 -2.80
CA ALA A 111 -18.98 -2.31 -2.47
C ALA A 111 -18.01 -1.36 -3.18
N ILE A 112 -16.71 -1.68 -3.11
CA ILE A 112 -15.65 -0.88 -3.72
C ILE A 112 -15.77 -0.89 -5.25
N SER A 113 -16.08 -2.03 -5.89
CA SER A 113 -16.24 -2.11 -7.34
C SER A 113 -17.32 -1.16 -7.84
N LYS A 114 -18.48 -1.12 -7.17
CA LYS A 114 -19.57 -0.21 -7.52
C LYS A 114 -19.18 1.25 -7.35
N MET A 115 -18.44 1.58 -6.30
CA MET A 115 -17.93 2.93 -6.09
C MET A 115 -16.99 3.33 -7.23
N ILE A 116 -16.01 2.48 -7.55
CA ILE A 116 -15.06 2.67 -8.65
C ILE A 116 -15.81 2.88 -9.98
N ASP A 117 -16.75 1.98 -10.29
CA ASP A 117 -17.53 2.01 -11.53
C ASP A 117 -18.41 3.28 -11.59
N SER A 118 -19.00 3.72 -10.47
CA SER A 118 -19.85 4.92 -10.41
C SER A 118 -19.08 6.22 -10.65
N CYS A 119 -17.80 6.24 -10.31
CA CYS A 119 -16.91 7.37 -10.56
C CYS A 119 -16.30 7.35 -11.97
N GLY A 120 -16.57 6.31 -12.78
CA GLY A 120 -16.06 6.20 -14.15
C GLY A 120 -14.58 5.84 -14.23
N TYR A 121 -13.99 5.30 -13.16
CA TYR A 121 -12.60 4.87 -13.14
C TYR A 121 -12.50 3.34 -13.24
N SER A 122 -11.35 2.84 -13.67
CA SER A 122 -11.00 1.41 -13.64
C SER A 122 -9.94 1.07 -12.59
N GLN A 123 -9.33 2.10 -12.00
CA GLN A 123 -8.25 1.97 -11.03
C GLN A 123 -8.18 3.18 -10.10
N PHE A 124 -7.68 2.95 -8.89
CA PHE A 124 -7.36 3.96 -7.88
C PHE A 124 -6.00 3.65 -7.28
N THR A 125 -5.36 4.64 -6.66
CA THR A 125 -4.23 4.40 -5.75
C THR A 125 -4.65 4.56 -4.31
N ALA A 126 -3.98 3.87 -3.40
CA ALA A 126 -4.11 4.05 -1.96
C ALA A 126 -2.74 3.83 -1.32
N ASP A 127 -2.51 4.47 -0.18
CA ASP A 127 -1.35 4.12 0.64
C ASP A 127 -1.52 2.70 1.20
N ALA A 128 -0.41 1.99 1.34
CA ALA A 128 -0.39 0.62 1.83
C ALA A 128 0.85 0.36 2.68
N MET A 129 0.80 -0.68 3.49
CA MET A 129 1.90 -1.15 4.34
C MET A 129 2.18 -2.61 4.02
N ILE A 130 3.41 -2.91 3.61
CA ILE A 130 3.91 -4.30 3.60
C ILE A 130 4.35 -4.65 5.01
N VAL A 131 3.80 -5.74 5.55
CA VAL A 131 4.10 -6.25 6.89
C VAL A 131 4.66 -7.67 6.86
N GLY A 132 5.31 -8.09 7.93
CA GLY A 132 5.77 -9.47 8.09
C GLY A 132 7.05 -9.76 7.29
N GLY A 133 7.15 -10.92 6.66
CA GLY A 133 8.36 -11.29 5.91
C GLY A 133 9.58 -11.49 6.80
N TRP A 134 9.40 -12.14 7.95
CA TRP A 134 10.50 -12.44 8.86
C TRP A 134 11.12 -13.82 8.60
N VAL A 135 12.41 -13.98 8.92
CA VAL A 135 13.12 -15.26 8.88
C VAL A 135 14.16 -15.36 10.00
N ASP A 136 14.17 -16.48 10.71
CA ASP A 136 15.15 -16.79 11.73
C ASP A 136 15.61 -18.26 11.67
N ARG A 137 16.27 -18.76 12.74
CA ARG A 137 16.76 -20.15 12.77
C ARG A 137 15.63 -21.19 12.98
N LYS A 138 14.45 -20.76 13.40
CA LYS A 138 13.31 -21.62 13.75
C LYS A 138 12.27 -21.67 12.64
N GLY A 139 12.26 -20.69 11.74
CA GLY A 139 11.39 -20.68 10.57
C GLY A 139 11.29 -19.29 9.94
N GLU A 140 10.18 -19.08 9.25
CA GLU A 140 9.87 -17.83 8.57
C GLU A 140 8.38 -17.49 8.69
N GLY A 141 8.06 -16.21 8.56
CA GLY A 141 6.70 -15.70 8.44
C GLY A 141 6.46 -15.11 7.07
N HIS A 142 5.21 -15.20 6.60
CA HIS A 142 4.78 -14.64 5.34
C HIS A 142 4.75 -13.10 5.37
N TYR A 143 4.85 -12.51 4.18
CA TYR A 143 4.48 -11.13 3.94
C TYR A 143 2.96 -10.99 3.93
N GLY A 144 2.47 -9.88 4.45
CA GLY A 144 1.08 -9.42 4.30
C GLY A 144 1.07 -7.98 3.78
N VAL A 145 -0.11 -7.52 3.35
CA VAL A 145 -0.33 -6.14 2.91
C VAL A 145 -1.58 -5.58 3.55
N LYS A 146 -1.48 -4.36 4.06
CA LYS A 146 -2.58 -3.60 4.63
C LYS A 146 -2.77 -2.32 3.83
N LEU A 147 -4.00 -2.05 3.38
CA LEU A 147 -4.36 -0.81 2.70
C LEU A 147 -4.80 0.24 3.72
N ASP A 148 -4.48 1.50 3.45
CA ASP A 148 -5.06 2.64 4.14
C ASP A 148 -6.26 3.14 3.34
N LEU A 149 -7.46 2.79 3.79
CA LEU A 149 -8.73 3.16 3.15
C LEU A 149 -9.64 3.87 4.17
N PRO A 150 -10.58 4.70 3.72
CA PRO A 150 -11.58 5.30 4.61
C PRO A 150 -12.39 4.24 5.37
N SER A 151 -12.52 4.43 6.69
CA SER A 151 -13.40 3.65 7.58
C SER A 151 -14.89 3.97 7.43
#